data_AF-A0A093ZPX7-F1
#
_entry.id   AF-A0A093ZPX7-F1
#
_cell.length_a   1.000
_cell.length_b   1.000
_cell.length_c   1.000
_cell.angle_alpha   90.00
_cell.angle_beta   90.00
_cell.angle_gamma   90.00
#
_symmetry.space_group_name_H-M   'P 1'
#
loop_
_entity.id
_entity.type
_entity.pdbx_description
1 polymer ?
#
loop_
_entity_poly.entity_id
_entity_poly.type
_entity_poly.pdbx_seq_one_letter_code
_entity_poly.pdbx_strand_id
1 'polypeptide(L)'
;MKVTLSTITRCFAFLQLTSTTRAHSWVEQISVISSEGTFTGTPGYPRGNSLRTAPGFSDNQMVNLIPPNGRPGNIIFATDLMCGSTQSKGNQTPNSPALIASPGDMIALRYQENGHVTEPFNQPGKPENRGTIYIYGTSEASDSDTLLSIHNVWNSEGTGGDQRGKLLSTQNFDDGQCYQINTSNISEARQEEFPHTADPLMGVDLWCQVDITIPTSIAARGVYTLYWVWDWPTAIGTVGQPNGLVEIYTTCVDINLVDGVGTSESVNFSESQDLNSAAISSELFTAHVSIPTL
;
A
#
# COMPACT_ATOMS: atom_id res chain seq x y z
N MET A 1 -42.08 -1.58 -60.47
CA MET A 1 -41.74 -0.69 -59.35
C MET A 1 -41.93 -1.48 -58.06
N LYS A 2 -40.86 -2.09 -57.54
CA LYS A 2 -40.91 -2.86 -56.28
C LYS A 2 -40.00 -2.13 -55.29
N VAL A 3 -40.59 -1.55 -54.26
CA VAL A 3 -39.85 -1.03 -53.11
C VAL A 3 -39.82 -2.14 -52.08
N THR A 4 -38.64 -2.72 -51.86
CA THR A 4 -38.38 -3.68 -50.78
C THR A 4 -37.91 -2.89 -49.57
N LEU A 5 -38.70 -2.93 -48.50
CA LEU A 5 -38.33 -2.44 -47.18
C LEU A 5 -37.22 -3.36 -46.64
N SER A 6 -35.99 -2.86 -46.59
CA SER A 6 -34.88 -3.55 -45.92
C SER A 6 -34.87 -3.13 -44.45
N THR A 7 -35.19 -4.07 -43.57
CA THR A 7 -35.15 -3.94 -42.12
C THR A 7 -33.69 -3.75 -41.69
N ILE A 8 -33.30 -2.52 -41.36
CA ILE A 8 -32.01 -2.23 -40.74
C ILE A 8 -32.13 -2.60 -39.26
N THR A 9 -31.75 -3.83 -38.91
CA THR A 9 -31.48 -4.21 -37.52
C THR A 9 -30.17 -3.53 -37.10
N ARG A 10 -30.27 -2.42 -36.36
CA ARG A 10 -29.12 -1.82 -35.67
C ARG A 10 -28.76 -2.69 -34.47
N CYS A 11 -27.81 -3.61 -34.65
CA CYS A 11 -27.09 -4.22 -33.53
C CYS A 11 -26.23 -3.14 -32.87
N PHE A 12 -26.72 -2.56 -31.77
CA PHE A 12 -25.84 -1.84 -30.84
C PHE A 12 -25.00 -2.89 -30.12
N ALA A 13 -23.80 -3.13 -30.63
CA ALA A 13 -22.75 -3.79 -29.85
C ALA A 13 -22.30 -2.79 -28.77
N PHE A 14 -22.83 -2.94 -27.56
CA PHE A 14 -22.22 -2.34 -26.38
C PHE A 14 -20.87 -3.04 -26.18
N LEU A 15 -19.81 -2.45 -26.72
CA LEU A 15 -18.45 -2.79 -26.32
C LEU A 15 -18.30 -2.25 -24.90
N GLN A 16 -18.70 -3.06 -23.91
CA GLN A 16 -18.26 -2.87 -22.54
C GLN A 16 -16.73 -3.02 -22.59
N LEU A 17 -16.04 -1.90 -22.74
CA LEU A 17 -14.65 -1.78 -22.33
C LEU A 17 -14.67 -2.00 -20.82
N THR A 18 -14.66 -3.26 -20.42
CA THR A 18 -14.27 -3.62 -19.07
C THR A 18 -12.81 -3.18 -18.99
N SER A 19 -12.59 -1.98 -18.45
CA SER A 19 -11.30 -1.67 -17.85
C SER A 19 -11.06 -2.77 -16.85
N THR A 20 -10.29 -3.78 -17.24
CA THR A 20 -9.75 -4.74 -16.31
C THR A 20 -8.73 -3.94 -15.51
N THR A 21 -9.20 -3.17 -14.52
CA THR A 21 -8.33 -2.58 -13.52
C THR A 21 -7.70 -3.79 -12.85
N ARG A 22 -6.48 -4.10 -13.30
CA ARG A 22 -5.71 -5.19 -12.73
C ARG A 22 -5.38 -4.69 -11.34
N ALA A 23 -6.05 -5.21 -10.33
CA ALA A 23 -5.81 -4.76 -8.98
C ALA A 23 -4.35 -4.97 -8.62
N HIS A 24 -3.73 -3.94 -8.05
CA HIS A 24 -2.44 -4.00 -7.42
C HIS A 24 -2.15 -2.71 -6.68
N SER A 25 -1.36 -2.82 -5.64
CA SER A 25 -0.73 -1.68 -4.97
C SER A 25 0.55 -2.16 -4.29
N TRP A 26 1.44 -1.22 -4.00
CA TRP A 26 2.68 -1.40 -3.27
C TRP A 26 3.09 -0.04 -2.70
N VAL A 27 3.98 -0.04 -1.71
CA VAL A 27 4.57 1.20 -1.18
C VAL A 27 5.41 1.87 -2.27
N GLU A 28 5.02 3.05 -2.74
CA GLU A 28 5.77 3.81 -3.76
C GLU A 28 6.95 4.55 -3.15
N GLN A 29 6.75 5.13 -1.96
CA GLN A 29 7.70 6.01 -1.30
C GLN A 29 7.45 6.02 0.21
N ILE A 30 8.51 6.20 1.00
CA ILE A 30 8.42 6.44 2.44
C ILE A 30 9.15 7.73 2.82
N SER A 31 8.65 8.45 3.84
CA SER A 31 9.22 9.74 4.28
C SER A 31 9.19 9.87 5.81
N VAL A 32 10.17 10.58 6.38
CA VAL A 32 10.12 10.96 7.80
C VAL A 32 9.12 12.09 8.00
N ILE A 33 8.29 11.99 9.03
CA ILE A 33 7.33 13.01 9.45
C ILE A 33 7.96 13.85 10.56
N SER A 34 8.00 15.16 10.38
CA SER A 34 8.53 16.10 11.37
C SER A 34 7.61 16.29 12.57
N SER A 35 8.07 17.00 13.59
CA SER A 35 7.24 17.45 14.72
C SER A 35 6.10 18.38 14.32
N GLU A 36 6.07 18.88 13.08
CA GLU A 36 4.98 19.69 12.55
C GLU A 36 3.99 18.83 11.74
N GLY A 37 4.30 17.56 11.47
CA GLY A 37 3.47 16.69 10.64
C GLY A 37 3.75 16.81 9.14
N THR A 38 4.79 17.54 8.74
CA THR A 38 5.22 17.60 7.32
C THR A 38 6.36 16.63 7.04
N PHE A 39 6.55 16.25 5.78
CA PHE A 39 7.67 15.40 5.40
C PHE A 39 8.99 16.16 5.45
N THR A 40 10.03 15.48 5.90
CA THR A 40 11.38 16.03 6.02
C THR A 40 12.42 15.04 5.50
N GLY A 41 13.59 15.57 5.13
CA GLY A 41 14.70 14.80 4.59
C GLY A 41 14.48 14.31 3.16
N THR A 42 15.27 13.31 2.78
CA THR A 42 15.14 12.64 1.47
C THR A 42 14.22 11.44 1.62
N PRO A 43 13.22 11.27 0.72
CA PRO A 43 12.36 10.09 0.77
C PRO A 43 13.14 8.80 0.50
N GLY A 44 12.68 7.71 1.12
CA GLY A 44 13.12 6.35 0.85
C GLY A 44 12.18 5.61 -0.09
N TYR A 45 12.65 4.49 -0.60
CA TYR A 45 11.94 3.68 -1.59
C TYR A 45 12.10 2.18 -1.28
N PRO A 46 11.15 1.33 -1.73
CA PRO A 46 11.29 -0.12 -1.59
C PRO A 46 12.55 -0.67 -2.24
N ARG A 47 12.91 -1.89 -1.84
CA ARG A 47 13.92 -2.67 -2.55
C ARG A 47 13.51 -2.85 -4.01
N GLY A 48 14.47 -2.79 -4.92
CA GLY A 48 14.25 -3.01 -6.35
C GLY A 48 13.34 -1.98 -7.01
N ASN A 49 13.12 -0.81 -6.38
CA ASN A 49 12.18 0.19 -6.86
C ASN A 49 12.39 0.54 -8.34
N SER A 50 11.29 0.59 -9.09
CA SER A 50 11.24 1.12 -10.45
C SER A 50 10.35 2.36 -10.43
N LEU A 51 10.95 3.53 -10.62
CA LEU A 51 10.20 4.79 -10.61
C LEU A 51 9.21 4.82 -11.77
N ARG A 52 7.98 5.26 -11.51
CA ARG A 52 6.94 5.43 -12.56
C ARG A 52 7.38 6.35 -13.70
N THR A 53 8.26 7.30 -13.42
CA THR A 53 8.84 8.22 -14.41
C THR A 53 9.99 7.62 -15.22
N ALA A 54 10.48 6.43 -14.85
CA ALA A 54 11.56 5.77 -15.57
C ALA A 54 11.10 5.24 -16.94
N PRO A 55 11.91 5.40 -18.00
CA PRO A 55 11.62 4.79 -19.28
C PRO A 55 11.48 3.26 -19.16
N GLY A 56 10.36 2.73 -19.65
CA GLY A 56 10.09 1.29 -19.60
C GLY A 56 9.53 0.78 -18.27
N PHE A 57 9.07 1.68 -17.39
CA PHE A 57 8.31 1.30 -16.20
C PHE A 57 7.11 0.39 -16.56
N SER A 58 6.90 -0.63 -15.73
CA SER A 58 5.70 -1.46 -15.75
C SER A 58 5.40 -1.94 -14.32
N ASP A 59 4.13 -1.97 -13.94
CA ASP A 59 3.70 -2.43 -12.61
C ASP A 59 4.25 -3.82 -12.25
N ASN A 60 4.43 -4.71 -13.24
CA ASN A 60 5.00 -6.05 -13.04
C ASN A 60 6.42 -6.04 -12.43
N GLN A 61 7.13 -4.91 -12.46
CA GLN A 61 8.44 -4.76 -11.84
C GLN A 61 8.34 -4.63 -10.30
N MET A 62 7.19 -4.16 -9.80
CA MET A 62 6.97 -3.85 -8.39
C MET A 62 5.95 -4.77 -7.72
N VAL A 63 4.90 -5.18 -8.44
CA VAL A 63 3.80 -5.98 -7.88
C VAL A 63 4.31 -7.33 -7.37
N ASN A 64 4.09 -7.59 -6.07
CA ASN A 64 4.14 -8.92 -5.50
C ASN A 64 2.75 -9.35 -5.02
N LEU A 65 2.07 -10.19 -5.81
CA LEU A 65 0.74 -10.75 -5.50
C LEU A 65 0.87 -12.19 -5.00
N ILE A 66 0.24 -12.49 -3.87
CA ILE A 66 0.21 -13.80 -3.23
C ILE A 66 -1.25 -14.20 -2.96
N PRO A 67 -1.71 -15.38 -3.44
CA PRO A 67 -1.05 -16.23 -4.44
C PRO A 67 -0.95 -15.56 -5.82
N PRO A 68 0.09 -15.86 -6.62
CA PRO A 68 0.25 -15.27 -7.94
C PRO A 68 -0.85 -15.72 -8.91
N ASN A 69 -1.13 -14.86 -9.89
CA ASN A 69 -2.08 -15.13 -10.97
C ASN A 69 -1.77 -16.45 -11.69
N GLY A 70 -2.84 -17.21 -11.99
CA GLY A 70 -2.73 -18.49 -12.70
C GLY A 70 -2.34 -19.68 -11.82
N ARG A 71 -2.14 -19.49 -10.51
CA ARG A 71 -1.97 -20.61 -9.57
C ARG A 71 -3.24 -21.49 -9.55
N PRO A 72 -3.10 -22.82 -9.64
CA PRO A 72 -4.22 -23.72 -9.41
C PRO A 72 -4.67 -23.67 -7.95
N GLY A 73 -5.94 -23.29 -7.74
CA GLY A 73 -6.54 -23.18 -6.42
C GLY A 73 -6.27 -21.84 -5.75
N ASN A 74 -7.11 -21.52 -4.76
CA ASN A 74 -7.05 -20.30 -3.98
C ASN A 74 -6.18 -20.51 -2.72
N ILE A 75 -4.90 -20.85 -2.90
CA ILE A 75 -4.03 -21.37 -1.83
C ILE A 75 -2.69 -20.63 -1.79
N ILE A 76 -2.30 -20.22 -0.58
CA ILE A 76 -0.95 -19.74 -0.24
C ILE A 76 -0.08 -20.95 0.11
N PHE A 77 1.10 -21.05 -0.49
CA PHE A 77 2.06 -22.10 -0.20
C PHE A 77 3.06 -21.65 0.88
N ALA A 78 3.58 -22.61 1.64
CA ALA A 78 4.60 -22.35 2.66
C ALA A 78 5.89 -21.73 2.09
N THR A 79 6.11 -21.82 0.78
CA THR A 79 7.25 -21.26 0.06
C THR A 79 6.98 -19.87 -0.54
N ASP A 80 5.77 -19.32 -0.39
CA ASP A 80 5.49 -17.97 -0.89
C ASP A 80 6.24 -16.94 -0.04
N LEU A 81 7.20 -16.28 -0.68
CA LEU A 81 8.07 -15.30 -0.03
C LEU A 81 7.31 -14.01 0.29
N MET A 82 7.63 -13.42 1.43
CA MET A 82 7.11 -12.12 1.84
C MET A 82 7.55 -11.00 0.89
N CYS A 83 8.82 -11.02 0.47
CA CYS A 83 9.35 -10.05 -0.48
C CYS A 83 9.16 -10.54 -1.92
N GLY A 84 8.87 -9.59 -2.82
CA GLY A 84 8.85 -9.87 -4.25
C GLY A 84 10.21 -10.33 -4.76
N SER A 85 10.23 -11.00 -5.91
CA SER A 85 11.48 -11.50 -6.53
C SER A 85 12.49 -10.40 -6.88
N THR A 86 12.03 -9.18 -7.09
CA THR A 86 12.85 -7.97 -7.30
C THR A 86 13.28 -7.29 -5.98
N GLN A 87 12.77 -7.73 -4.84
CA GLN A 87 12.89 -7.07 -3.55
C GLN A 87 13.82 -7.83 -2.57
N SER A 88 14.85 -8.49 -3.10
CA SER A 88 15.87 -9.15 -2.27
C SER A 88 16.67 -8.14 -1.44
N LYS A 89 17.16 -8.60 -0.29
CA LYS A 89 17.87 -7.79 0.69
C LYS A 89 19.09 -7.10 0.07
N GLY A 90 19.20 -5.79 0.30
CA GLY A 90 20.28 -4.97 -0.23
C GLY A 90 20.15 -4.62 -1.71
N ASN A 91 19.11 -5.08 -2.42
CA ASN A 91 18.85 -4.69 -3.80
C ASN A 91 18.23 -3.29 -3.87
N GLN A 92 18.99 -2.24 -3.57
CA GLN A 92 18.50 -0.86 -3.66
C GLN A 92 18.78 -0.27 -5.05
N THR A 93 17.75 0.29 -5.69
CA THR A 93 17.91 0.89 -7.02
C THR A 93 18.64 2.24 -6.93
N PRO A 94 19.60 2.53 -7.83
CA PRO A 94 20.21 3.86 -7.91
C PRO A 94 19.14 4.97 -8.06
N ASN A 95 19.32 6.08 -7.33
CA ASN A 95 18.36 7.20 -7.25
C ASN A 95 17.01 6.87 -6.58
N SER A 96 16.88 5.71 -5.98
CA SER A 96 15.77 5.36 -5.09
C SER A 96 16.36 4.79 -3.80
N PRO A 97 16.97 5.61 -2.93
CA PRO A 97 17.66 5.13 -1.74
C PRO A 97 16.69 4.52 -0.71
N ALA A 98 17.22 3.73 0.22
CA ALA A 98 16.51 3.39 1.45
C ALA A 98 16.34 4.66 2.32
N LEU A 99 15.27 4.72 3.12
CA LEU A 99 15.03 5.87 4.01
C LEU A 99 16.14 5.96 5.05
N ILE A 100 16.53 7.18 5.40
CA ILE A 100 17.39 7.42 6.58
C ILE A 100 16.49 7.98 7.68
N ALA A 101 16.45 7.30 8.83
CA ALA A 101 15.63 7.69 9.97
C ALA A 101 16.27 7.22 11.29
N SER A 102 15.77 7.73 12.40
CA SER A 102 16.17 7.35 13.76
C SER A 102 15.09 6.50 14.44
N PRO A 103 15.42 5.64 15.40
CA PRO A 103 14.42 5.03 16.28
C PRO A 103 13.51 6.10 16.92
N GLY A 104 12.20 5.86 16.91
CA GLY A 104 11.20 6.81 17.39
C GLY A 104 10.73 7.84 16.36
N ASP A 105 11.33 7.92 15.18
CA ASP A 105 10.78 8.76 14.11
C ASP A 105 9.41 8.24 13.67
N MET A 106 8.50 9.17 13.40
CA MET A 106 7.30 8.88 12.63
C MET A 106 7.64 8.88 11.15
N ILE A 107 7.05 7.96 10.41
CA ILE A 107 7.23 7.84 8.97
C ILE A 107 5.89 7.61 8.27
N ALA A 108 5.77 8.15 7.07
CA ALA A 108 4.66 7.91 6.16
C ALA A 108 5.06 6.86 5.13
N LEU A 109 4.20 5.87 4.88
CA LEU A 109 4.32 4.92 3.78
C LEU A 109 3.21 5.21 2.77
N ARG A 110 3.58 5.68 1.57
CA ARG A 110 2.61 6.12 0.55
C ARG A 110 2.49 5.11 -0.58
N TYR A 111 1.28 4.95 -1.11
CA TYR A 111 0.95 3.98 -2.14
C TYR A 111 -0.22 4.46 -3.01
N GLN A 112 -0.32 3.94 -4.24
CA GLN A 112 -1.41 4.30 -5.14
C GLN A 112 -2.66 3.45 -4.90
N GLU A 113 -3.81 4.11 -4.96
CA GLU A 113 -5.11 3.50 -4.74
C GLU A 113 -5.61 2.71 -5.96
N ASN A 114 -5.20 3.10 -7.18
CA ASN A 114 -5.45 2.36 -8.43
C ASN A 114 -6.94 1.98 -8.68
N GLY A 115 -7.88 2.82 -8.21
CA GLY A 115 -9.32 2.62 -8.29
C GLY A 115 -9.92 1.78 -7.15
N HIS A 116 -9.12 1.25 -6.22
CA HIS A 116 -9.60 0.46 -5.08
C HIS A 116 -10.36 1.29 -4.05
N VAL A 117 -10.06 2.58 -3.95
CA VAL A 117 -10.72 3.51 -3.01
C VAL A 117 -11.87 4.23 -3.68
N THR A 118 -11.62 4.84 -4.84
CA THR A 118 -12.60 5.72 -5.50
C THR A 118 -13.60 4.95 -6.37
N GLU A 119 -13.25 3.76 -6.88
CA GLU A 119 -14.14 2.92 -7.68
C GLU A 119 -14.40 1.54 -7.02
N PRO A 120 -14.79 1.48 -5.74
CA PRO A 120 -14.78 0.25 -4.96
C PRO A 120 -15.81 -0.78 -5.43
N PHE A 121 -16.80 -0.34 -6.22
CA PHE A 121 -17.86 -1.19 -6.75
C PHE A 121 -17.51 -1.85 -8.08
N ASN A 122 -16.34 -1.53 -8.68
CA ASN A 122 -15.88 -2.17 -9.91
C ASN A 122 -15.59 -3.67 -9.71
N GLN A 123 -15.28 -4.08 -8.48
CA GLN A 123 -15.05 -5.48 -8.12
C GLN A 123 -16.01 -5.89 -6.99
N PRO A 124 -17.07 -6.66 -7.32
CA PRO A 124 -18.00 -7.16 -6.31
C PRO A 124 -17.32 -8.00 -5.24
N GLY A 125 -17.85 -7.95 -4.02
CA GLY A 125 -17.41 -8.81 -2.91
C GLY A 125 -16.11 -8.38 -2.23
N LYS A 126 -15.57 -7.20 -2.56
CA LYS A 126 -14.41 -6.61 -1.88
C LYS A 126 -14.77 -6.03 -0.52
N PRO A 127 -13.80 -5.89 0.41
CA PRO A 127 -14.06 -5.42 1.76
C PRO A 127 -14.55 -3.96 1.79
N GLU A 128 -15.44 -3.63 2.72
CA GLU A 128 -15.96 -2.26 2.87
C GLU A 128 -14.86 -1.25 3.21
N ASN A 129 -13.84 -1.67 3.96
CA ASN A 129 -12.68 -0.84 4.31
C ASN A 129 -11.58 -0.80 3.23
N ARG A 130 -11.86 -1.34 2.04
CA ARG A 130 -10.92 -1.48 0.91
C ARG A 130 -9.72 -2.38 1.21
N GLY A 131 -9.86 -3.24 2.22
CA GLY A 131 -8.79 -4.13 2.66
C GLY A 131 -7.99 -3.55 3.81
N THR A 132 -7.18 -4.42 4.41
CA THR A 132 -6.45 -4.11 5.65
C THR A 132 -4.97 -4.17 5.38
N ILE A 133 -4.26 -3.12 5.78
CA ILE A 133 -2.80 -3.04 5.74
C ILE A 133 -2.25 -3.51 7.08
N TYR A 134 -1.23 -4.35 7.03
CA TYR A 134 -0.43 -4.79 8.16
C TYR A 134 1.00 -4.38 7.91
N ILE A 135 1.60 -3.71 8.90
CA ILE A 135 3.00 -3.34 8.86
C ILE A 135 3.76 -4.14 9.88
N TYR A 136 4.70 -4.97 9.43
CA TYR A 136 5.61 -5.69 10.29
C TYR A 136 7.00 -5.06 10.21
N GLY A 137 7.79 -5.18 11.28
CA GLY A 137 9.16 -4.68 11.31
C GLY A 137 10.15 -5.61 11.99
N THR A 138 11.39 -5.63 11.48
CA THR A 138 12.48 -6.47 12.00
C THR A 138 13.87 -5.90 11.66
N SER A 139 14.84 -6.10 12.56
CA SER A 139 16.27 -5.87 12.29
C SER A 139 16.98 -7.11 11.71
N GLU A 140 16.27 -8.24 11.62
CA GLU A 140 16.82 -9.55 11.28
C GLU A 140 16.18 -10.15 10.02
N ALA A 141 15.70 -9.31 9.09
CA ALA A 141 15.06 -9.73 7.85
C ALA A 141 15.90 -10.75 7.04
N SER A 142 15.22 -11.74 6.46
CA SER A 142 15.79 -12.79 5.60
C SER A 142 15.12 -12.83 4.23
N ASP A 143 15.87 -13.13 3.18
CA ASP A 143 15.33 -13.38 1.83
C ASP A 143 14.46 -14.65 1.75
N SER A 144 14.52 -15.50 2.78
CA SER A 144 13.69 -16.70 2.92
C SER A 144 12.42 -16.47 3.74
N ASP A 145 12.16 -15.24 4.20
CA ASP A 145 10.97 -14.91 4.97
C ASP A 145 9.71 -15.17 4.13
N THR A 146 8.78 -15.96 4.65
CA THR A 146 7.58 -16.39 3.93
C THR A 146 6.35 -15.71 4.50
N LEU A 147 5.34 -15.47 3.64
CA LEU A 147 4.09 -14.85 4.06
C LEU A 147 3.46 -15.60 5.24
N LEU A 148 3.38 -16.93 5.15
CA LEU A 148 2.78 -17.78 6.19
C LEU A 148 3.60 -17.90 7.48
N SER A 149 4.87 -17.50 7.48
CA SER A 149 5.70 -17.47 8.71
C SER A 149 5.56 -16.19 9.51
N ILE A 150 5.04 -15.12 8.89
CA ILE A 150 5.02 -13.76 9.47
C ILE A 150 3.60 -13.21 9.55
N HIS A 151 2.85 -13.22 8.44
CA HIS A 151 1.54 -12.58 8.36
C HIS A 151 0.52 -13.33 9.24
N ASN A 152 -0.15 -12.61 10.15
CA ASN A 152 -0.99 -13.16 11.22
C ASN A 152 -0.27 -14.12 12.18
N VAL A 153 1.07 -14.12 12.19
CA VAL A 153 1.91 -14.94 13.08
C VAL A 153 2.74 -14.04 14.01
N TRP A 154 3.43 -13.04 13.46
CA TRP A 154 4.06 -11.99 14.26
C TRP A 154 2.98 -11.09 14.88
N ASN A 155 3.15 -10.76 16.16
CA ASN A 155 2.20 -9.97 16.94
C ASN A 155 2.85 -8.69 17.49
N SER A 156 2.05 -7.79 18.08
CA SER A 156 2.52 -6.52 18.64
C SER A 156 3.51 -6.68 19.80
N GLU A 157 3.40 -7.78 20.53
CA GLU A 157 4.24 -8.12 21.67
C GLU A 157 5.63 -8.63 21.25
N GLY A 158 5.84 -8.93 19.96
CA GLY A 158 7.09 -9.51 19.46
C GLY A 158 7.34 -10.94 19.94
N THR A 159 6.29 -11.65 20.36
CA THR A 159 6.36 -13.03 20.87
C THR A 159 5.91 -14.06 19.85
N GLY A 160 5.28 -13.59 18.76
CA GLY A 160 4.77 -14.43 17.67
C GLY A 160 5.87 -15.00 16.76
N GLY A 161 5.60 -16.16 16.18
CA GLY A 161 6.49 -16.82 15.23
C GLY A 161 7.87 -17.12 15.80
N ASP A 162 8.90 -16.71 15.06
CA ASP A 162 10.31 -16.87 15.41
C ASP A 162 10.88 -15.69 16.21
N GLN A 163 10.04 -14.73 16.62
CA GLN A 163 10.39 -13.62 17.52
C GLN A 163 11.46 -12.65 16.97
N ARG A 164 11.78 -12.72 15.68
CA ARG A 164 12.72 -11.77 15.03
C ARG A 164 12.11 -10.41 14.74
N GLY A 165 10.79 -10.28 14.84
CA GLY A 165 10.08 -9.04 14.53
C GLY A 165 8.72 -9.01 15.18
N LYS A 166 7.95 -7.97 14.83
CA LYS A 166 6.64 -7.72 15.41
C LYS A 166 5.72 -6.99 14.44
N LEU A 167 4.43 -7.07 14.72
CA LEU A 167 3.42 -6.21 14.10
C LEU A 167 3.54 -4.80 14.68
N LEU A 168 3.67 -3.80 13.82
CA LEU A 168 3.79 -2.38 14.18
C LEU A 168 2.45 -1.65 14.10
N SER A 169 1.64 -1.96 13.09
CA SER A 169 0.36 -1.29 12.86
C SER A 169 -0.57 -2.13 11.99
N THR A 170 -1.88 -1.94 12.18
CA THR A 170 -2.96 -2.45 11.34
C THR A 170 -3.89 -1.29 11.01
N GLN A 171 -4.04 -0.98 9.71
CA GLN A 171 -4.79 0.19 9.23
C GLN A 171 -5.66 -0.19 8.02
N ASN A 172 -6.64 0.64 7.68
CA ASN A 172 -7.39 0.46 6.44
C ASN A 172 -6.51 0.86 5.25
N PHE A 173 -6.78 0.29 4.08
CA PHE A 173 -6.11 0.72 2.84
C PHE A 173 -6.56 2.12 2.39
N ASP A 174 -7.86 2.41 2.56
CA ASP A 174 -8.43 3.76 2.40
C ASP A 174 -8.10 4.59 3.64
N ASP A 175 -7.24 5.59 3.46
CA ASP A 175 -6.77 6.48 4.52
C ASP A 175 -7.76 7.62 4.83
N GLY A 176 -8.87 7.68 4.11
CA GLY A 176 -9.88 8.69 4.31
C GLY A 176 -9.64 10.00 3.58
N GLN A 177 -8.57 10.14 2.78
CA GLN A 177 -8.24 11.38 2.05
C GLN A 177 -7.87 11.14 0.59
N CYS A 178 -7.16 10.04 0.31
CA CYS A 178 -6.61 9.74 -1.00
C CYS A 178 -7.67 9.53 -2.09
N TYR A 179 -7.25 9.75 -3.33
CA TYR A 179 -8.08 9.54 -4.50
C TYR A 179 -7.26 9.42 -5.79
N GLN A 180 -7.71 8.56 -6.70
CA GLN A 180 -7.40 8.65 -8.12
C GLN A 180 -8.47 9.50 -8.81
N ILE A 181 -8.07 10.41 -9.68
CA ILE A 181 -9.03 11.22 -10.44
C ILE A 181 -9.81 10.33 -11.42
N ASN A 182 -11.11 10.26 -11.19
CA ASN A 182 -12.10 9.69 -12.11
C ASN A 182 -13.48 10.32 -11.87
N THR A 183 -14.49 9.83 -12.57
CA THR A 183 -15.88 10.35 -12.55
C THR A 183 -16.78 9.68 -11.51
N SER A 184 -16.23 8.97 -10.53
CA SER A 184 -17.01 8.42 -9.43
C SER A 184 -17.33 9.52 -8.41
N ASN A 185 -18.48 9.38 -7.73
CA ASN A 185 -18.87 10.32 -6.67
C ASN A 185 -17.84 10.38 -5.52
N ILE A 186 -17.12 9.28 -5.24
CA ILE A 186 -16.10 9.24 -4.19
C ILE A 186 -14.91 10.10 -4.62
N SER A 187 -14.40 9.90 -5.84
CA SER A 187 -13.31 10.71 -6.41
C SER A 187 -13.66 12.20 -6.43
N GLU A 188 -14.85 12.56 -6.93
CA GLU A 188 -15.27 13.97 -7.01
C GLU A 188 -15.38 14.63 -5.63
N ALA A 189 -15.97 13.92 -4.64
CA ALA A 189 -16.08 14.42 -3.28
C ALA A 189 -14.71 14.58 -2.60
N ARG A 190 -13.80 13.62 -2.79
CA ARG A 190 -12.43 13.69 -2.24
C ARG A 190 -11.61 14.83 -2.84
N GLN A 191 -11.75 15.08 -4.14
CA GLN A 191 -11.10 16.23 -4.79
C GLN A 191 -11.60 17.58 -4.23
N GLU A 192 -12.88 17.68 -3.88
CA GLU A 192 -13.45 18.88 -3.26
C GLU A 192 -12.98 19.06 -1.81
N GLU A 193 -12.95 17.97 -1.03
CA GLU A 193 -12.58 17.99 0.39
C GLU A 193 -11.07 18.10 0.62
N PHE A 194 -10.26 17.44 -0.21
CA PHE A 194 -8.81 17.30 -0.08
C PHE A 194 -8.08 17.78 -1.35
N PRO A 195 -8.20 19.06 -1.74
CA PRO A 195 -7.56 19.55 -2.95
C PRO A 195 -6.03 19.47 -2.81
N HIS A 196 -5.36 18.82 -3.76
CA HIS A 196 -3.90 18.87 -3.89
C HIS A 196 -3.46 19.51 -5.22
N THR A 197 -2.25 20.04 -5.22
CA THR A 197 -1.62 20.57 -6.44
C THR A 197 -0.84 19.46 -7.12
N ALA A 198 -1.18 19.17 -8.38
CA ALA A 198 -0.51 18.12 -9.14
C ALA A 198 1.01 18.33 -9.23
N ASP A 199 1.78 17.25 -9.08
CA ASP A 199 3.24 17.26 -9.12
C ASP A 199 3.81 16.11 -9.99
N PRO A 200 5.13 16.10 -10.30
CA PRO A 200 5.71 15.03 -11.11
C PRO A 200 5.75 13.64 -10.44
N LEU A 201 5.56 13.56 -9.13
CA LEU A 201 5.64 12.33 -8.35
C LEU A 201 4.29 11.61 -8.36
N MET A 202 3.25 12.28 -7.88
CA MET A 202 1.91 11.73 -7.75
C MET A 202 1.01 12.01 -8.95
N GLY A 203 1.42 12.94 -9.81
CA GLY A 203 0.60 13.36 -10.94
C GLY A 203 -0.59 14.18 -10.43
N VAL A 204 -1.77 13.85 -10.94
CA VAL A 204 -3.03 14.51 -10.55
C VAL A 204 -3.79 13.74 -9.48
N ASP A 205 -3.25 12.62 -9.00
CA ASP A 205 -3.86 11.77 -7.99
C ASP A 205 -3.26 12.08 -6.62
N LEU A 206 -4.05 11.92 -5.56
CA LEU A 206 -3.55 11.97 -4.20
C LEU A 206 -3.29 10.54 -3.72
N TRP A 207 -2.03 10.20 -3.47
CA TRP A 207 -1.66 8.86 -3.00
C TRP A 207 -2.21 8.58 -1.60
N CYS A 208 -2.58 7.32 -1.37
CA CYS A 208 -2.92 6.86 -0.03
C CYS A 208 -1.69 6.69 0.83
N GLN A 209 -1.89 6.65 2.14
CA GLN A 209 -0.83 6.63 3.12
C GLN A 209 -1.21 5.84 4.37
N VAL A 210 -0.17 5.29 5.01
CA VAL A 210 -0.23 4.86 6.40
C VAL A 210 0.97 5.43 7.17
N ASP A 211 0.71 6.01 8.32
CA ASP A 211 1.71 6.59 9.21
C ASP A 211 2.00 5.62 10.36
N ILE A 212 3.29 5.44 10.68
CA ILE A 212 3.73 4.59 11.80
C ILE A 212 4.89 5.25 12.56
N THR A 213 5.11 4.82 13.80
CA THR A 213 6.32 5.17 14.56
C THR A 213 7.33 4.02 14.52
N ILE A 214 8.58 4.32 14.16
CA ILE A 214 9.68 3.37 14.28
C ILE A 214 9.89 3.06 15.77
N PRO A 215 9.94 1.79 16.21
CA PRO A 215 10.09 1.49 17.63
C PRO A 215 11.36 2.09 18.23
N THR A 216 11.25 2.74 19.38
CA THR A 216 12.40 3.32 20.11
C THR A 216 13.35 2.25 20.70
N SER A 217 12.89 1.01 20.80
CA SER A 217 13.62 -0.10 21.42
C SER A 217 14.65 -0.78 20.52
N ILE A 218 14.71 -0.43 19.22
CA ILE A 218 15.66 -1.05 18.28
C ILE A 218 17.02 -0.35 18.35
N ALA A 219 18.06 -1.03 17.86
CA ALA A 219 19.41 -0.45 17.81
C ALA A 219 19.43 0.85 17.00
N ALA A 220 20.16 1.86 17.47
CA ALA A 220 20.27 3.15 16.80
C ALA A 220 20.92 3.09 15.40
N ARG A 221 21.58 1.99 15.05
CA ARG A 221 22.28 1.82 13.78
C ARG A 221 22.02 0.45 13.18
N GLY A 222 21.94 0.42 11.85
CA GLY A 222 21.75 -0.79 11.07
C GLY A 222 20.63 -0.66 10.07
N VAL A 223 20.23 -1.78 9.47
CA VAL A 223 19.07 -1.82 8.58
C VAL A 223 17.88 -2.35 9.37
N TYR A 224 16.76 -1.64 9.29
CA TYR A 224 15.47 -2.08 9.76
C TYR A 224 14.55 -2.26 8.55
N THR A 225 13.95 -3.44 8.43
CA THR A 225 13.10 -3.77 7.30
C THR A 225 11.64 -3.71 7.74
N LEU A 226 10.82 -3.10 6.89
CA LEU A 226 9.37 -3.14 6.97
C LEU A 226 8.81 -4.10 5.93
N TYR A 227 7.84 -4.91 6.35
CA TYR A 227 6.97 -5.67 5.47
C TYR A 227 5.59 -5.02 5.48
N TRP A 228 5.25 -4.37 4.37
CA TRP A 228 3.90 -3.87 4.12
C TRP A 228 3.10 -4.99 3.47
N VAL A 229 1.97 -5.35 4.07
CA VAL A 229 1.08 -6.42 3.60
C VAL A 229 -0.33 -5.84 3.49
N TRP A 230 -0.94 -5.93 2.31
CA TRP A 230 -2.31 -5.52 2.09
C TRP A 230 -3.18 -6.72 1.75
N ASP A 231 -4.08 -7.06 2.69
CA ASP A 231 -5.10 -8.09 2.51
C ASP A 231 -6.33 -7.48 1.84
N TRP A 232 -6.64 -7.94 0.62
CA TRP A 232 -7.76 -7.45 -0.17
C TRP A 232 -8.61 -8.58 -0.79
N PRO A 233 -9.13 -9.50 0.04
CA PRO A 233 -9.81 -10.70 -0.44
C PRO A 233 -11.16 -10.38 -1.09
N THR A 234 -11.66 -11.34 -1.88
CA THR A 234 -13.05 -11.36 -2.33
C THR A 234 -13.87 -12.32 -1.47
N ALA A 235 -15.02 -11.88 -0.99
CA ALA A 235 -15.90 -12.66 -0.12
C ALA A 235 -16.42 -13.94 -0.79
N ILE A 236 -16.60 -14.98 0.02
CA ILE A 236 -17.22 -16.26 -0.37
C ILE A 236 -18.65 -16.00 -0.89
N GLY A 237 -19.04 -16.69 -1.95
CA GLY A 237 -20.37 -16.55 -2.55
C GLY A 237 -20.52 -15.37 -3.53
N THR A 238 -19.46 -14.60 -3.76
CA THR A 238 -19.45 -13.55 -4.81
C THR A 238 -19.67 -14.18 -6.18
N VAL A 239 -20.44 -13.52 -7.06
CA VAL A 239 -20.70 -14.01 -8.42
C VAL A 239 -19.38 -14.20 -9.18
N GLY A 240 -19.14 -15.42 -9.67
CA GLY A 240 -17.87 -15.80 -10.32
C GLY A 240 -16.75 -16.22 -9.35
N GLN A 241 -16.94 -16.04 -8.04
CA GLN A 241 -16.00 -16.42 -6.97
C GLN A 241 -16.73 -17.13 -5.82
N PRO A 242 -17.35 -18.31 -6.06
CA PRO A 242 -18.17 -18.99 -5.05
C PRO A 242 -17.38 -19.38 -3.78
N ASN A 243 -16.08 -19.62 -3.91
CA ASN A 243 -15.18 -19.94 -2.78
C ASN A 243 -14.40 -18.71 -2.28
N GLY A 244 -14.75 -17.51 -2.73
CA GLY A 244 -13.97 -16.29 -2.51
C GLY A 244 -12.63 -16.31 -3.25
N LEU A 245 -11.84 -15.26 -3.03
CA LEU A 245 -10.49 -15.11 -3.57
C LEU A 245 -9.56 -14.57 -2.48
N VAL A 246 -8.44 -15.24 -2.24
CA VAL A 246 -7.34 -14.71 -1.44
C VAL A 246 -6.52 -13.84 -2.38
N GLU A 247 -6.27 -12.61 -1.95
CA GLU A 247 -5.56 -11.62 -2.76
C GLU A 247 -4.80 -10.72 -1.79
N ILE A 248 -3.47 -10.89 -1.77
CA ILE A 248 -2.57 -10.24 -0.83
C ILE A 248 -1.43 -9.61 -1.62
N TYR A 249 -1.21 -8.32 -1.41
CA TYR A 249 -0.07 -7.60 -1.97
C TYR A 249 0.95 -7.32 -0.89
N THR A 250 2.23 -7.37 -1.25
CA THR A 250 3.32 -7.16 -0.29
C THR A 250 4.39 -6.26 -0.84
N THR A 251 5.10 -5.56 0.05
CA THR A 251 6.26 -4.73 -0.29
C THR A 251 7.28 -4.76 0.83
N CYS A 252 8.54 -5.01 0.48
CA CYS A 252 9.65 -4.95 1.42
C CYS A 252 10.43 -3.63 1.27
N VAL A 253 10.54 -2.90 2.38
CA VAL A 253 11.19 -1.59 2.42
C VAL A 253 12.27 -1.59 3.49
N ASP A 254 13.45 -1.05 3.17
CA ASP A 254 14.54 -0.91 4.13
C ASP A 254 14.65 0.54 4.64
N ILE A 255 15.01 0.65 5.91
CA ILE A 255 15.33 1.89 6.62
C ILE A 255 16.75 1.77 7.16
N ASN A 256 17.61 2.69 6.79
CA ASN A 256 18.94 2.85 7.34
C ASN A 256 18.85 3.68 8.62
N LEU A 257 18.98 3.00 9.76
CA LEU A 257 18.92 3.63 11.07
C LEU A 257 20.19 4.41 11.37
N VAL A 258 20.01 5.62 11.89
CA VAL A 258 21.08 6.50 12.38
C VAL A 258 20.82 6.95 13.81
N ASP A 259 21.88 7.41 14.49
CA ASP A 259 21.74 7.98 15.83
C ASP A 259 20.91 9.28 15.75
N GLY A 260 19.89 9.39 16.61
CA GLY A 260 19.04 10.55 16.72
C GLY A 260 17.96 10.38 17.78
N VAL A 261 17.20 11.45 18.03
CA VAL A 261 16.00 11.42 18.87
C VAL A 261 14.80 11.49 17.93
N GLY A 262 13.91 10.52 18.06
CA GLY A 262 12.73 10.40 17.20
C GLY A 262 11.76 11.58 17.27
N THR A 263 11.01 11.82 16.19
CA THR A 263 9.98 12.88 16.11
C THR A 263 8.68 12.62 16.89
N SER A 264 8.49 11.42 17.46
CA SER A 264 7.21 10.98 18.06
C SER A 264 6.79 11.64 19.39
N GLU A 265 7.62 12.47 20.02
CA GLU A 265 7.29 13.00 21.36
C GLU A 265 6.18 14.07 21.37
N SER A 266 5.92 14.76 20.25
CA SER A 266 4.72 15.59 20.04
C SER A 266 4.63 16.12 18.60
N VAL A 267 3.62 15.70 17.83
CA VAL A 267 3.35 16.29 16.50
C VAL A 267 2.32 17.42 16.62
N ASN A 268 2.74 18.63 16.25
CA ASN A 268 1.92 19.84 16.18
C ASN A 268 1.39 20.03 14.75
N PHE A 269 0.42 19.19 14.37
CA PHE A 269 -0.17 19.19 13.03
C PHE A 269 -0.98 20.46 12.75
N SER A 270 -0.93 20.94 11.50
CA SER A 270 -1.76 22.06 11.00
C SER A 270 -2.65 21.57 9.85
N GLU A 271 -3.95 21.83 9.94
CA GLU A 271 -4.94 21.36 8.94
C GLU A 271 -4.73 21.92 7.52
N SER A 272 -4.00 23.03 7.37
CA SER A 272 -3.74 23.68 6.08
C SER A 272 -2.43 23.25 5.41
N GLN A 273 -1.90 22.07 5.74
CA GLN A 273 -0.65 21.58 5.15
C GLN A 273 -0.83 21.13 3.70
N ASP A 274 0.26 21.21 2.93
CA ASP A 274 0.29 20.68 1.57
C ASP A 274 0.24 19.16 1.61
N LEU A 275 -0.86 18.58 1.12
CA LEU A 275 -1.12 17.13 1.07
C LEU A 275 -0.10 16.36 0.20
N ASN A 276 0.70 17.06 -0.61
CA ASN A 276 1.85 16.45 -1.28
C ASN A 276 2.95 16.02 -0.30
N SER A 277 2.98 16.61 0.90
CA SER A 277 4.09 16.46 1.85
C SER A 277 3.65 16.47 3.32
N ALA A 278 2.46 15.96 3.63
CA ALA A 278 1.89 15.98 4.97
C ALA A 278 1.51 14.59 5.47
N ALA A 279 1.61 14.41 6.79
CA ALA A 279 1.05 13.29 7.53
C ALA A 279 -0.49 13.32 7.51
N ILE A 280 -1.10 12.21 7.89
CA ILE A 280 -2.56 12.12 8.04
C ILE A 280 -2.93 12.39 9.50
N SER A 281 -3.67 13.47 9.74
CA SER A 281 -4.02 13.92 11.09
C SER A 281 -4.69 12.82 11.93
N SER A 282 -5.57 12.01 11.34
CA SER A 282 -6.24 10.91 12.04
C SER A 282 -5.29 9.78 12.46
N GLU A 283 -4.15 9.63 11.77
CA GLU A 283 -3.15 8.60 12.07
C GLU A 283 -2.08 9.08 13.06
N LEU A 284 -1.90 10.40 13.20
CA LEU A 284 -0.95 10.99 14.16
C LEU A 284 -1.36 10.82 15.63
N PHE A 285 -2.66 10.76 15.91
CA PHE A 285 -3.19 10.78 17.28
C PHE A 285 -3.88 9.47 17.68
N THR A 286 -3.89 8.48 16.79
CA THR A 286 -4.53 7.20 17.05
C THR A 286 -3.48 6.12 17.29
N ALA A 287 -3.40 5.61 18.52
CA ALA A 287 -2.62 4.43 18.82
C ALA A 287 -3.30 3.20 18.16
N HIS A 288 -2.98 2.92 16.91
CA HIS A 288 -3.50 1.76 16.20
C HIS A 288 -2.81 0.47 16.69
N VAL A 289 -3.32 -0.08 17.80
CA VAL A 289 -3.20 -1.51 18.10
C VAL A 289 -4.58 -2.00 18.54
N SER A 290 -5.47 -2.15 17.58
CA SER A 290 -6.67 -2.97 17.77
C SER A 290 -6.92 -3.76 16.51
N ILE A 291 -6.80 -5.08 16.62
CA ILE A 291 -7.27 -6.05 15.62
C ILE A 291 -8.74 -5.71 15.35
N PRO A 292 -9.14 -5.39 14.10
CA PRO A 292 -10.55 -5.30 13.77
C PRO A 292 -11.15 -6.67 14.08
N THR A 293 -12.07 -6.74 15.04
CA THR A 293 -12.90 -7.93 15.20
C THR A 293 -13.66 -8.15 13.90
N LEU A 294 -13.42 -9.31 13.30
CA LEU A 294 -14.12 -9.88 12.14
C LEU A 294 -15.63 -9.66 12.20
#